data_AF-A0A7C5P2T8-F1
#
_entry.id   AF-A0A7C5P2T8-F1
#
_cell.length_a   1.000
_cell.length_b   1.000
_cell.length_c   1.000
_cell.angle_alpha   90.00
_cell.angle_beta   90.00
_cell.angle_gamma   90.00
#
_symmetry.space_group_name_H-M   'P 1'
#
loop_
_entity.id
_entity.type
_entity.pdbx_description
1 polymer ?
#
loop_
_entity_poly.entity_id
_entity_poly.type
_entity_poly.pdbx_seq_one_letter_code
_entity_poly.pdbx_strand_id
1 'polypeptide(L)'
;MMDSLQRIEYRRGMLEKGMQPEDLPISVWHRAMLPKEVLQAIIEEDLFSLAGVYGDPQVGDPVEYDYLKLVLNDQTVEITFYNRGITLLFWDDERFRRIHRVLCKLR
;
A
#
# COMPACT_ATOMS: atom_id res chain seq x y z
N MET A 1 -12.00 11.97 -8.60
CA MET A 1 -11.05 11.12 -7.85
C MET A 1 -11.49 10.88 -6.41
N MET A 2 -11.78 11.92 -5.62
CA MET A 2 -12.28 11.71 -4.25
C MET A 2 -13.59 10.92 -4.22
N ASP A 3 -14.58 11.23 -5.05
CA ASP A 3 -15.89 10.52 -5.01
C ASP A 3 -15.93 9.21 -5.79
N SER A 4 -14.85 8.86 -6.49
CA SER A 4 -14.79 7.62 -7.27
C SER A 4 -14.24 6.44 -6.47
N LEU A 5 -13.56 6.66 -5.34
CA LEU A 5 -13.03 5.57 -4.50
C LEU A 5 -14.17 4.83 -3.78
N GLN A 6 -14.32 3.54 -4.09
CA GLN A 6 -15.37 2.66 -3.58
C GLN A 6 -14.92 1.86 -2.35
N ARG A 7 -13.71 1.32 -2.40
CA ARG A 7 -13.08 0.61 -1.28
C ARG A 7 -11.57 0.57 -1.43
N ILE A 8 -10.89 0.24 -0.35
CA ILE A 8 -9.49 -0.16 -0.38
C ILE A 8 -9.35 -1.59 0.14
N GLU A 9 -8.36 -2.28 -0.38
CA GLU A 9 -7.93 -3.59 0.10
C GLU A 9 -6.45 -3.49 0.42
N TYR A 10 -6.07 -3.85 1.64
CA TYR A 10 -4.69 -3.74 2.11
C TYR A 10 -4.24 -5.06 2.71
N ARG A 11 -3.11 -5.55 2.23
CA ARG A 11 -2.45 -6.74 2.73
C ARG A 11 -1.06 -6.34 3.18
N ARG A 12 -0.66 -6.80 4.36
CA ARG A 12 0.69 -6.57 4.87
C ARG A 12 1.18 -7.73 5.71
N GLY A 13 2.49 -7.95 5.73
CA GLY A 13 3.11 -8.94 6.59
C GLY A 13 4.54 -9.26 6.19
N MET A 14 5.09 -10.28 6.85
CA MET A 14 6.38 -10.86 6.50
C MET A 14 6.14 -12.14 5.70
N LEU A 15 6.76 -12.25 4.54
CA LEU A 15 6.71 -13.45 3.71
C LEU A 15 7.87 -14.36 4.10
N GLU A 16 7.53 -15.43 4.81
CA GLU A 16 8.46 -16.52 5.14
C GLU A 16 8.76 -17.38 3.92
N LYS A 17 9.82 -18.18 3.99
CA LYS A 17 10.20 -19.09 2.91
C LYS A 17 9.04 -20.02 2.53
N GLY A 18 8.64 -19.96 1.26
CA GLY A 18 7.56 -20.79 0.69
C GLY A 18 6.16 -20.19 0.81
N MET A 19 6.01 -19.10 1.55
CA MET A 19 4.75 -18.35 1.64
C MET A 19 4.53 -17.55 0.36
N GLN A 20 3.28 -17.47 -0.08
CA GLN A 20 2.83 -16.60 -1.15
C GLN A 20 2.20 -15.33 -0.56
N PRO A 21 2.20 -14.19 -1.28
CA PRO A 21 1.45 -13.01 -0.87
C PRO A 21 0.00 -13.32 -0.49
N GLU A 22 -0.65 -14.25 -1.20
CA GLU A 22 -2.03 -14.67 -0.96
C GLU A 22 -2.29 -15.27 0.42
N ASP A 23 -1.25 -15.81 1.05
CA ASP A 23 -1.34 -16.39 2.39
C ASP A 23 -1.47 -15.31 3.49
N LEU A 24 -1.14 -14.06 3.18
CA LEU A 24 -1.28 -12.94 4.10
C LEU A 24 -2.74 -12.46 4.17
N PRO A 25 -3.24 -12.09 5.38
CA PRO A 25 -4.58 -11.59 5.54
C PRO A 25 -4.78 -10.28 4.77
N ILE A 26 -6.01 -10.07 4.29
CA ILE A 26 -6.42 -8.84 3.61
C ILE A 26 -7.45 -8.10 4.46
N SER A 27 -7.17 -6.83 4.71
CA SER A 27 -8.10 -5.89 5.34
C SER A 27 -8.84 -5.11 4.26
N VAL A 28 -10.16 -5.04 4.37
CA VAL A 28 -11.01 -4.37 3.37
C VAL A 28 -11.82 -3.27 4.05
N TRP A 29 -11.71 -2.05 3.54
CA TRP A 29 -12.53 -0.92 3.98
C TRP A 29 -13.30 -0.35 2.80
N HIS A 30 -14.63 -0.45 2.86
CA HIS A 30 -15.48 0.32 1.97
C HIS A 30 -15.40 1.80 2.32
N ARG A 31 -15.65 2.66 1.33
CA ARG A 31 -15.59 4.12 1.46
C ARG A 31 -16.30 4.65 2.70
N ALA A 32 -17.50 4.16 3.00
CA ALA A 32 -18.26 4.60 4.17
C ALA A 32 -17.59 4.28 5.52
N MET A 33 -16.68 3.31 5.55
CA MET A 33 -15.96 2.85 6.75
C MET A 33 -14.53 3.38 6.84
N LEU A 34 -14.04 4.07 5.81
CA LEU A 34 -12.70 4.63 5.81
C LEU A 34 -12.61 5.84 6.75
N PRO A 35 -11.63 5.87 7.67
CA PRO A 35 -11.37 7.08 8.46
C PRO A 35 -11.08 8.27 7.54
N LYS A 36 -11.63 9.45 7.88
CA LYS A 36 -11.47 10.67 7.08
C LYS A 36 -9.99 11.02 6.84
N GLU A 37 -9.16 10.83 7.86
CA GLU A 37 -7.71 11.08 7.80
C GLU A 37 -6.96 10.16 6.82
N VAL A 38 -7.41 8.90 6.68
CA VAL A 38 -6.84 7.96 5.70
C VAL A 38 -7.21 8.41 4.29
N LEU A 39 -8.49 8.73 4.08
CA LEU A 39 -8.97 9.20 2.79
C LEU A 39 -8.26 10.49 2.36
N GLN A 40 -8.12 11.44 3.28
CA GLN A 40 -7.42 12.69 3.04
C GLN A 40 -5.95 12.44 2.68
N ALA A 41 -5.26 11.56 3.42
CA ALA A 41 -3.89 11.20 3.09
C ALA A 41 -3.77 10.55 1.70
N ILE A 42 -4.67 9.65 1.31
CA ILE A 42 -4.66 9.06 -0.05
C ILE A 42 -4.71 10.14 -1.14
N ILE A 43 -5.46 11.22 -0.91
CA ILE A 43 -5.64 12.31 -1.87
C ILE A 43 -4.46 13.29 -1.85
N GLU A 44 -4.05 13.74 -0.67
CA GLU A 44 -2.94 14.69 -0.50
C GLU A 44 -1.62 14.08 -0.97
N GLU A 45 -1.43 12.79 -0.70
CA GLU A 45 -0.28 12.01 -1.15
C GLU A 45 -0.48 11.45 -2.56
N ASP A 46 -1.60 11.75 -3.22
CA ASP A 46 -1.97 11.38 -4.59
C ASP A 46 -1.59 9.93 -4.96
N LEU A 47 -2.03 8.97 -4.15
CA LEU A 47 -1.73 7.55 -4.38
C LEU A 47 -2.37 6.99 -5.65
N PHE A 48 -3.39 7.68 -6.19
CA PHE A 48 -4.04 7.28 -7.44
C PHE A 48 -3.09 7.27 -8.63
N SER A 49 -2.01 8.06 -8.59
CA SER A 49 -0.99 8.12 -9.64
C SER A 49 0.20 7.18 -9.40
N LEU A 50 0.24 6.47 -8.27
CA LEU A 50 1.39 5.67 -7.82
C LEU A 50 1.22 4.17 -8.04
N ALA A 51 0.46 3.76 -9.05
CA ALA A 51 0.37 2.36 -9.43
C ALA A 51 1.78 1.80 -9.73
N GLY A 52 2.11 0.64 -9.16
CA GLY A 52 3.40 0.01 -9.42
C GLY A 52 3.89 -0.96 -8.35
N VAL A 53 5.10 -1.46 -8.59
CA VAL A 53 5.85 -2.32 -7.66
C VAL A 53 7.09 -1.57 -7.22
N TYR A 54 7.30 -1.50 -5.91
CA TYR A 54 8.35 -0.72 -5.27
C TYR A 54 9.17 -1.57 -4.30
N GLY A 55 10.38 -1.11 -4.01
CA GLY A 55 11.35 -1.83 -3.21
C GLY A 55 11.90 -3.06 -3.94
N ASP A 56 12.63 -3.88 -3.21
CA ASP A 56 13.30 -5.06 -3.76
C ASP A 56 12.98 -6.29 -2.89
N PRO A 57 12.33 -7.34 -3.42
CA PRO A 57 12.03 -8.56 -2.67
C PRO A 57 13.27 -9.37 -2.29
N GLN A 58 14.46 -9.06 -2.84
CA GLN A 58 15.71 -9.75 -2.56
C GLN A 58 16.48 -9.18 -1.35
N VAL A 59 16.06 -8.01 -0.82
CA VAL A 59 16.75 -7.34 0.29
C VAL A 59 16.00 -7.48 1.61
N GLY A 60 16.18 -8.60 2.30
CA GLY A 60 15.56 -8.87 3.61
C GLY A 60 15.08 -10.31 3.72
N ASP A 61 15.17 -10.89 4.92
CA ASP A 61 14.68 -12.23 5.23
C ASP A 61 14.14 -12.24 6.68
N PRO A 62 12.83 -12.44 6.91
CA PRO A 62 11.77 -12.60 5.89
C PRO A 62 11.50 -11.30 5.13
N VAL A 63 10.85 -11.40 3.96
CA VAL A 63 10.55 -10.25 3.09
C VAL A 63 9.36 -9.47 3.66
N GLU A 64 9.52 -8.18 3.95
CA GLU A 64 8.38 -7.30 4.26
C GLU A 64 7.57 -7.10 2.99
N TYR A 65 6.26 -7.32 3.06
CA TYR A 65 5.32 -7.16 1.95
C TYR A 65 4.18 -6.24 2.37
N ASP A 66 3.93 -5.21 1.56
CA ASP A 66 2.73 -4.38 1.62
C ASP A 66 2.07 -4.37 0.23
N TYR A 67 0.76 -4.57 0.18
CA TYR A 67 -0.04 -4.46 -1.04
C TYR A 67 -1.29 -3.65 -0.77
N LEU A 68 -1.46 -2.55 -1.49
CA LEU A 68 -2.61 -1.67 -1.43
C LEU A 68 -3.31 -1.64 -2.78
N LYS A 69 -4.61 -1.96 -2.78
CA LYS A 69 -5.50 -1.81 -3.92
C LYS A 69 -6.54 -0.75 -3.63
N LEU A 70 -6.57 0.29 -4.45
CA LEU A 70 -7.62 1.30 -4.46
C LEU A 70 -8.61 0.93 -5.55
N VAL A 71 -9.86 0.62 -5.17
CA VAL A 71 -10.92 0.28 -6.11
C VAL A 71 -11.76 1.52 -6.37
N LEU A 72 -11.72 2.02 -7.61
CA LEU A 72 -12.53 3.15 -8.06
C LEU A 72 -13.72 2.66 -8.90
N ASN A 73 -14.61 3.57 -9.30
CA ASN A 73 -15.79 3.26 -10.11
C ASN A 73 -15.45 2.59 -11.47
N ASP A 74 -14.36 3.03 -12.09
CA ASP A 74 -13.99 2.71 -13.47
C ASP A 74 -12.65 1.97 -13.60
N GLN A 75 -11.84 1.96 -12.54
CA GLN A 75 -10.50 1.41 -12.56
C GLN A 75 -10.01 0.99 -11.17
N THR A 76 -8.86 0.32 -11.14
CA THR A 76 -8.16 -0.03 -9.91
C THR A 76 -6.72 0.46 -9.97
N VAL A 77 -6.22 0.97 -8.84
CA VAL A 77 -4.82 1.33 -8.66
C VAL A 77 -4.21 0.35 -7.69
N GLU A 78 -3.12 -0.31 -8.08
CA GLU A 78 -2.45 -1.34 -7.29
C GLU A 78 -1.02 -0.93 -6.98
N ILE A 79 -0.65 -0.99 -5.71
CA ILE A 79 0.66 -0.61 -5.19
C ILE A 79 1.20 -1.81 -4.40
N THR A 80 2.31 -2.38 -4.86
CA THR A 80 3.07 -3.38 -4.11
C THR A 80 4.36 -2.76 -3.61
N PHE A 81 4.71 -2.98 -2.35
CA PHE A 81 5.94 -2.49 -1.76
C PHE A 81 6.64 -3.62 -0.99
N TYR A 82 7.81 -4.01 -1.45
CA TYR A 82 8.69 -4.95 -0.76
C TYR A 82 9.71 -4.23 0.12
N ASN A 83 10.00 -4.76 1.30
CA ASN A 83 11.10 -4.32 2.16
C ASN A 83 11.10 -2.80 2.39
N ARG A 84 9.90 -2.23 2.61
CA ARG A 84 9.64 -0.79 2.69
C ARG A 84 10.51 -0.10 3.73
N GLY A 85 10.74 -0.71 4.89
CA GLY A 85 11.63 -0.17 5.91
C GLY A 85 13.07 0.03 5.41
N ILE A 86 13.63 -0.98 4.73
CA ILE A 86 14.96 -0.93 4.11
C ILE A 86 14.96 0.10 2.98
N THR A 87 13.93 0.09 2.13
CA THR A 87 13.83 1.03 1.01
C THR A 87 13.82 2.49 1.47
N LEU A 88 13.10 2.81 2.54
CA LEU A 88 13.05 4.17 3.09
C LEU A 88 14.37 4.61 3.75
N LEU A 89 15.17 3.66 4.24
CA LEU A 89 16.46 3.97 4.88
C LEU A 89 17.54 4.30 3.84
N PHE A 90 17.55 3.60 2.71
CA PHE A 90 18.64 3.68 1.73
C PHE A 90 18.33 4.52 0.49
N TRP A 91 17.05 4.81 0.20
CA TRP A 91 16.66 5.58 -0.98
C TRP A 91 15.87 6.82 -0.62
N ASP A 92 16.31 7.95 -1.17
CA ASP A 92 15.61 9.22 -1.05
C ASP A 92 14.65 9.45 -2.22
N ASP A 93 13.48 8.78 -2.18
CA ASP A 93 12.42 8.93 -3.17
C ASP A 93 11.11 9.37 -2.51
N GLU A 94 10.57 10.50 -2.96
CA GLU A 94 9.34 11.05 -2.40
C GLU A 94 8.15 10.12 -2.62
N ARG A 95 8.12 9.33 -3.69
CA ARG A 95 7.05 8.33 -3.92
C ARG A 95 7.00 7.32 -2.78
N PHE A 96 8.16 6.90 -2.27
CA PHE A 96 8.23 5.95 -1.17
C PHE A 96 7.70 6.57 0.12
N ARG A 97 8.05 7.84 0.38
CA ARG A 97 7.57 8.59 1.55
C ARG A 97 6.06 8.83 1.49
N ARG A 98 5.51 9.20 0.32
CA ARG A 98 4.07 9.36 0.07
C ARG A 98 3.30 8.07 0.38
N ILE A 99 3.74 6.94 -0.18
CA ILE A 99 3.12 5.63 0.09
C ILE A 99 3.23 5.29 1.58
N HIS A 100 4.41 5.44 2.19
CA HIS A 100 4.62 5.17 3.61
C HIS A 100 3.68 5.97 4.53
N ARG A 101 3.49 7.28 4.28
CA ARG A 101 2.64 8.14 5.10
C ARG A 101 1.19 7.68 5.10
N VAL A 102 0.67 7.16 3.99
CA VAL A 102 -0.67 6.57 3.94
C VAL A 102 -0.71 5.20 4.62
N LEU A 103 0.22 4.30 4.30
CA LEU A 103 0.22 2.94 4.84
C LEU A 103 0.32 2.91 6.39
N CYS A 104 1.01 3.88 6.99
CA CYS A 104 1.07 4.02 8.46
C CYS A 104 -0.27 4.40 9.11
N LYS A 105 -1.24 4.89 8.34
CA LYS A 105 -2.60 5.20 8.82
C LYS A 105 -3.58 4.03 8.67
N LEU A 106 -3.17 2.95 7.98
CA LEU A 106 -3.96 1.74 7.74
C LEU A 106 -3.63 0.60 8.73
N ARG A 107 -3.02 0.93 9.86
CA ARG A 107 -2.55 -0.03 10.87
C ARG A 107 -3.63 -0.40 11.87
#